data_AF-A0A926BLI4-F1
#
_entry.id   AF-A0A926BLI4-F1
#
_cell.length_a   1.000
_cell.length_b   1.000
_cell.length_c   1.000
_cell.angle_alpha   90.00
_cell.angle_beta   90.00
_cell.angle_gamma   90.00
#
_symmetry.space_group_name_H-M   'P 1'
#
loop_
_entity.id
_entity.type
_entity.pdbx_description
1 polymer ?
#
loop_
_entity_poly.entity_id
_entity_poly.type
_entity_poly.pdbx_seq_one_letter_code
_entity_poly.pdbx_strand_id
1 'polypeptide(L)'
;MILGKRMVPVMAFVVLASCTALAFTAGCGGDDNNDNDLLVPGANSQQFLGRSYTGTVGIDAGRFADVRVSVSPSGVATGTFTLNSGAVIATGNATGSLNAFTGVFSLNGTYGNGESFTLSGTLPVGTATGTFALSINGQTYTSNFTASGITPTPTASSSPVASPSPSASPVATPTPAPSGTPGANAAARYFPLRTGDTYTYTLTTRVNGATSTSDFITRTGNVVTFNGATAYRQEDTETSGFVTSAAFVNVTDAGYAAYGSEEYAATGAVESSSRFTPPFVIPTSVLNGQAGNFSYTSTVTNSDGTSGTLTFSGTATPQGTETVTVPAGTFTALKLRIQSTITATQDGFSVTTNGDTTEYLVENVGSVKSDTTSSSTVAGITTASTSSEVLKTANVGGRQYP
;
A
#
# COMPACT_ATOMS: atom_id res chain seq x y z
N MET A 1 -10.70 -9.77 2.43
CA MET A 1 -10.39 -9.41 1.04
C MET A 1 -9.57 -8.14 1.11
N ILE A 2 -8.25 -8.28 1.10
CA ILE A 2 -7.30 -7.24 1.49
C ILE A 2 -6.71 -6.69 0.19
N LEU A 3 -7.19 -5.53 -0.27
CA LEU A 3 -6.52 -4.73 -1.28
C LEU A 3 -5.71 -3.65 -0.53
N GLY A 4 -4.39 -3.76 -0.59
CA GLY A 4 -3.51 -2.75 0.00
C GLY A 4 -2.06 -3.18 0.07
N LYS A 5 -1.35 -3.11 -1.05
CA LYS A 5 0.14 -3.15 -1.11
C LYS A 5 0.51 -2.19 -2.24
N ARG A 6 1.00 -0.95 -2.03
CA ARG A 6 2.23 -0.45 -1.36
C ARG A 6 3.50 -1.10 -1.92
N MET A 7 4.16 -0.37 -2.81
CA MET A 7 5.28 -0.82 -3.63
C MET A 7 5.99 0.40 -4.23
N VAL A 8 7.27 0.68 -3.90
CA VAL A 8 8.34 1.30 -4.73
C VAL A 8 9.72 0.90 -4.11
N PRO A 9 10.96 0.96 -4.72
CA PRO A 9 11.54 1.33 -6.03
C PRO A 9 12.48 0.27 -6.65
N VAL A 10 11.93 -0.52 -7.54
CA VAL A 10 12.52 -0.71 -8.87
C VAL A 10 11.45 -0.38 -9.92
N MET A 11 10.49 0.44 -9.50
CA MET A 11 9.11 -0.01 -9.50
C MET A 11 8.17 0.91 -10.24
N ALA A 12 8.59 2.06 -10.78
CA ALA A 12 7.73 2.88 -11.62
C ALA A 12 7.10 2.09 -12.81
N PHE A 13 7.76 1.02 -13.26
CA PHE A 13 7.25 0.12 -14.31
C PHE A 13 6.51 -1.11 -13.80
N VAL A 14 6.89 -1.64 -12.63
CA VAL A 14 6.30 -2.85 -12.04
C VAL A 14 5.08 -2.53 -11.17
N VAL A 15 4.96 -1.29 -10.69
CA VAL A 15 3.83 -0.77 -9.88
C VAL A 15 2.50 -0.83 -10.62
N LEU A 16 2.51 -0.88 -11.94
CA LEU A 16 1.28 -1.01 -12.72
C LEU A 16 0.81 -2.47 -12.86
N ALA A 17 1.65 -3.45 -12.48
CA ALA A 17 1.28 -4.87 -12.43
C ALA A 17 0.52 -5.26 -11.15
N SER A 18 0.79 -4.57 -10.05
CA SER A 18 0.25 -4.89 -8.71
C SER A 18 -1.07 -4.19 -8.38
N CYS A 19 -1.54 -3.31 -9.28
CA CYS A 19 -2.77 -2.53 -9.10
C CYS A 19 -4.07 -3.31 -9.39
N THR A 20 -4.00 -4.61 -9.73
CA THR A 20 -5.17 -5.39 -10.17
C THR A 20 -5.39 -6.71 -9.43
N ALA A 21 -5.19 -6.74 -8.12
CA ALA A 21 -5.91 -7.70 -7.27
C ALA A 21 -7.31 -7.13 -6.96
N LEU A 22 -8.21 -6.98 -7.94
CA LEU A 22 -9.54 -6.38 -7.72
C LEU A 22 -10.61 -7.43 -7.39
N ALA A 23 -11.01 -7.38 -6.12
CA ALA A 23 -12.31 -7.78 -5.64
C ALA A 23 -13.40 -6.80 -6.11
N PHE A 24 -14.40 -7.30 -6.83
CA PHE A 24 -15.59 -6.54 -7.21
C PHE A 24 -16.51 -6.28 -6.01
N THR A 25 -16.77 -5.02 -5.63
CA THR A 25 -18.09 -4.51 -5.15
C THR A 25 -18.06 -2.99 -4.85
N ALA A 26 -19.22 -2.34 -5.03
CA ALA A 26 -19.43 -0.89 -5.20
C ALA A 26 -19.87 -0.12 -3.92
N GLY A 27 -19.74 1.22 -3.92
CA GLY A 27 -20.58 2.13 -3.11
C GLY A 27 -19.90 3.39 -2.54
N CYS A 28 -20.39 4.57 -2.94
CA CYS A 28 -19.93 5.92 -2.55
C CYS A 28 -20.51 6.44 -1.21
N GLY A 29 -19.90 7.48 -0.61
CA GLY A 29 -20.55 8.42 0.32
C GLY A 29 -19.60 8.97 1.41
N GLY A 30 -19.53 10.30 1.58
CA GLY A 30 -18.69 10.97 2.58
C GLY A 30 -19.44 11.98 3.46
N ASP A 31 -18.73 12.61 4.41
CA ASP A 31 -18.98 13.89 5.10
C ASP A 31 -17.84 14.13 6.13
N ASP A 32 -17.27 15.34 6.24
CA ASP A 32 -17.61 16.58 6.98
C ASP A 32 -17.40 16.54 8.52
N ASN A 33 -16.42 17.35 8.90
CA ASN A 33 -15.75 17.73 10.13
C ASN A 33 -16.61 18.32 11.28
N ASN A 34 -16.21 18.04 12.55
CA ASN A 34 -15.97 19.02 13.65
C ASN A 34 -15.66 18.33 15.01
N ASP A 35 -14.38 18.33 15.39
CA ASP A 35 -13.72 18.71 16.66
C ASP A 35 -14.28 18.28 18.04
N ASN A 36 -13.56 17.45 18.81
CA ASN A 36 -12.78 17.81 20.01
C ASN A 36 -12.25 16.57 20.80
N ASP A 37 -11.01 16.71 21.30
CA ASP A 37 -10.38 16.03 22.45
C ASP A 37 -9.86 14.58 22.37
N LEU A 38 -8.62 14.49 21.87
CA LEU A 38 -7.41 14.02 22.55
C LEU A 38 -7.59 13.00 23.70
N LEU A 39 -7.35 11.71 23.40
CA LEU A 39 -6.63 10.76 24.26
C LEU A 39 -5.94 9.73 23.35
N VAL A 40 -4.61 9.60 23.44
CA VAL A 40 -3.79 8.72 22.59
C VAL A 40 -3.62 7.34 23.26
N PRO A 41 -3.94 6.24 22.55
CA PRO A 41 -3.25 4.96 22.76
C PRO A 41 -2.72 4.34 21.45
N GLY A 42 -1.63 3.55 21.57
CA GLY A 42 -0.78 3.10 20.46
C GLY A 42 -1.44 2.31 19.32
N ALA A 43 -0.64 2.11 18.27
CA ALA A 43 -0.98 1.78 16.87
C ALA A 43 -1.91 0.58 16.59
N ASN A 44 -2.24 -0.25 17.59
CA ASN A 44 -3.18 -1.36 17.43
C ASN A 44 -4.60 -1.05 17.94
N SER A 45 -4.81 0.06 18.65
CA SER A 45 -6.07 0.41 19.33
C SER A 45 -7.14 1.02 18.42
N GLN A 46 -6.80 1.39 17.18
CA GLN A 46 -7.68 2.18 16.32
C GLN A 46 -8.55 1.37 15.33
N GLN A 47 -8.38 0.05 15.28
CA GLN A 47 -8.97 -0.79 14.23
C GLN A 47 -10.49 -0.92 14.32
N PHE A 48 -11.05 -0.70 15.51
CA PHE A 48 -12.48 -0.85 15.78
C PHE A 48 -13.22 0.48 15.90
N LEU A 49 -12.49 1.59 16.08
CA LEU A 49 -13.04 2.90 16.42
C LEU A 49 -13.92 3.45 15.29
N GLY A 50 -15.07 4.04 15.66
CA GLY A 50 -16.01 4.64 14.73
C GLY A 50 -16.81 3.64 13.88
N ARG A 51 -16.70 2.34 14.14
CA ARG A 51 -17.37 1.30 13.35
C ARG A 51 -18.67 0.85 13.99
N SER A 52 -19.59 0.42 13.13
CA SER A 52 -20.82 -0.25 13.51
C SER A 52 -20.82 -1.68 12.96
N TYR A 53 -21.19 -2.62 13.82
CA TYR A 53 -21.32 -4.04 13.53
C TYR A 53 -22.77 -4.43 13.71
N THR A 54 -23.36 -5.12 12.74
CA THR A 54 -24.74 -5.60 12.82
C THR A 54 -24.77 -7.11 12.66
N GLY A 55 -25.67 -7.78 13.36
CA GLY A 55 -25.86 -9.22 13.25
C GLY A 55 -27.22 -9.63 13.77
N THR A 56 -27.73 -10.76 13.27
CA THR A 56 -29.02 -11.30 13.68
C THR A 56 -28.83 -12.68 14.28
N VAL A 57 -29.48 -12.97 15.41
CA VAL A 57 -29.44 -14.28 16.07
C VAL A 57 -30.85 -14.81 16.32
N GLY A 58 -31.06 -16.10 16.02
CA GLY A 58 -32.31 -16.79 16.33
C GLY A 58 -32.36 -17.19 17.81
N ILE A 59 -33.50 -16.93 18.46
CA ILE A 59 -33.70 -17.24 19.88
C ILE A 59 -34.57 -18.49 20.04
N ASP A 60 -35.68 -18.58 19.31
CA ASP A 60 -36.51 -19.78 19.18
C ASP A 60 -37.42 -19.67 17.93
N ALA A 61 -38.40 -20.58 17.80
CA ALA A 61 -39.24 -20.73 16.62
C ALA A 61 -40.01 -19.44 16.25
N GLY A 62 -39.39 -18.62 15.41
CA GLY A 62 -39.96 -17.38 14.88
C GLY A 62 -39.52 -16.09 15.61
N ARG A 63 -38.66 -16.16 16.63
CA ARG A 63 -38.10 -14.98 17.31
C ARG A 63 -36.63 -14.79 16.95
N PHE A 64 -36.29 -13.57 16.56
CA PHE A 64 -34.93 -13.16 16.23
C PHE A 64 -34.55 -11.90 16.99
N ALA A 65 -33.26 -11.73 17.20
CA ALA A 65 -32.71 -10.52 17.76
C ALA A 65 -31.73 -9.88 16.79
N ASP A 66 -31.97 -8.60 16.52
CA ASP A 66 -31.02 -7.77 15.81
C ASP A 66 -30.11 -7.08 16.81
N VAL A 67 -28.82 -7.27 16.60
CA VAL A 67 -27.76 -6.76 17.45
C VAL A 67 -26.96 -5.76 16.65
N ARG A 68 -26.77 -4.58 17.22
CA ARG A 68 -25.86 -3.57 16.70
C ARG A 68 -24.86 -3.20 17.78
N VAL A 69 -23.58 -3.32 17.47
CA VAL A 69 -22.49 -2.85 18.33
C VAL A 69 -21.82 -1.69 17.63
N SER A 70 -21.74 -0.56 18.32
CA SER A 70 -21.04 0.63 17.87
C SER A 70 -19.85 0.87 18.78
N VAL A 71 -18.69 1.15 18.20
CA VAL A 71 -17.51 1.51 18.98
C VAL A 71 -17.26 2.98 18.78
N SER A 72 -17.32 3.76 19.86
CA SER A 72 -17.03 5.19 19.79
C SER A 72 -15.58 5.41 19.35
N PRO A 73 -15.27 6.60 18.80
CA PRO A 73 -13.88 7.01 18.57
C PRO A 73 -13.01 7.00 19.83
N SER A 74 -13.61 7.04 21.03
CA SER A 74 -12.92 6.93 22.33
C SER A 74 -12.74 5.49 22.83
N GLY A 75 -13.12 4.47 22.05
CA GLY A 75 -12.94 3.06 22.39
C GLY A 75 -14.02 2.48 23.31
N VAL A 76 -15.10 3.22 23.57
CA VAL A 76 -16.26 2.74 24.33
C VAL A 76 -17.19 1.99 23.39
N ALA A 77 -17.43 0.71 23.67
CA ALA A 77 -18.43 -0.05 22.94
C ALA A 77 -19.82 0.14 23.56
N THR A 78 -20.77 0.51 22.70
CA THR A 78 -22.19 0.54 23.03
C THR A 78 -22.92 -0.46 22.14
N GLY A 79 -23.97 -1.06 22.68
CA GLY A 79 -24.74 -2.07 21.98
C GLY A 79 -26.21 -1.74 22.05
N THR A 80 -26.90 -1.85 20.93
CA THR A 80 -28.36 -1.88 20.90
C THR A 80 -28.81 -3.27 20.50
N PHE A 81 -29.79 -3.77 21.22
CA PHE A 81 -30.42 -5.05 20.98
C PHE A 81 -31.90 -4.80 20.73
N THR A 82 -32.42 -5.35 19.63
CA THR A 82 -33.86 -5.29 19.32
C THR A 82 -34.38 -6.71 19.18
N LEU A 83 -35.26 -7.11 20.09
CA LEU A 83 -35.97 -8.38 20.01
C LEU A 83 -37.18 -8.22 19.09
N ASN A 84 -37.19 -8.99 17.99
CA ASN A 84 -38.30 -9.05 17.06
C ASN A 84 -39.06 -10.36 17.27
N SER A 85 -40.20 -10.28 17.97
CA SER A 85 -41.07 -11.43 18.21
C SER A 85 -42.51 -11.19 17.72
N GLY A 86 -42.69 -10.92 16.42
CA GLY A 86 -43.97 -10.92 15.69
C GLY A 86 -45.09 -9.94 16.12
N ALA A 87 -45.18 -9.57 17.40
CA ALA A 87 -46.20 -8.73 18.01
C ALA A 87 -45.63 -7.79 19.10
N VAL A 88 -44.41 -8.01 19.58
CA VAL A 88 -43.74 -7.13 20.56
C VAL A 88 -42.32 -6.84 20.09
N ILE A 89 -41.99 -5.55 20.00
CA ILE A 89 -40.63 -5.06 19.77
C ILE A 89 -40.12 -4.60 21.13
N ALA A 90 -39.16 -5.31 21.70
CA ALA A 90 -38.47 -4.86 22.91
C ALA A 90 -37.05 -4.42 22.53
N THR A 91 -36.74 -3.15 22.78
CA THR A 91 -35.40 -2.60 22.56
C THR A 91 -34.68 -2.48 23.89
N GLY A 92 -33.45 -2.97 23.94
CA GLY A 92 -32.54 -2.83 25.06
C GLY A 92 -31.28 -2.07 24.64
N ASN A 93 -30.80 -1.22 25.54
CA ASN A 93 -29.50 -0.57 25.40
C ASN A 93 -28.52 -1.24 26.36
N ALA A 94 -27.31 -1.51 25.88
CA ALA A 94 -26.23 -2.06 26.68
C ALA A 94 -24.98 -1.21 26.52
N THR A 95 -24.23 -1.12 27.60
CA THR A 95 -22.91 -0.49 27.62
C THR A 95 -21.92 -1.44 28.27
N GLY A 96 -20.64 -1.28 27.94
CA GLY A 96 -19.61 -2.12 28.50
C GLY A 96 -18.24 -1.82 27.93
N SER A 97 -17.33 -2.74 28.16
CA SER A 97 -15.93 -2.59 27.80
C SER A 97 -15.60 -3.35 26.52
N LEU A 98 -14.84 -2.71 25.64
CA LEU A 98 -14.13 -3.35 24.52
C LEU A 98 -12.64 -3.33 24.81
N ASN A 99 -12.00 -4.49 24.66
CA ASN A 99 -10.56 -4.55 24.56
C ASN A 99 -10.14 -4.20 23.13
N ALA A 100 -9.72 -2.95 22.94
CA ALA A 100 -9.36 -2.40 21.63
C ALA A 100 -8.16 -3.09 20.96
N PHE A 101 -7.41 -3.95 21.66
CA PHE A 101 -6.28 -4.71 21.10
C PHE A 101 -6.70 -6.08 20.58
N THR A 102 -7.70 -6.70 21.21
CA THR A 102 -8.12 -8.08 20.89
C THR A 102 -9.49 -8.13 20.20
N GLY A 103 -10.23 -7.01 20.16
CA GLY A 103 -11.59 -6.96 19.64
C GLY A 103 -12.63 -7.60 20.56
N VAL A 104 -12.21 -8.12 21.71
CA VAL A 104 -13.09 -8.80 22.67
C VAL A 104 -13.92 -7.77 23.42
N PHE A 105 -15.24 -7.95 23.45
CA PHE A 105 -16.14 -7.04 24.14
C PHE A 105 -17.13 -7.78 25.03
N SER A 106 -17.65 -7.08 26.03
CA SER A 106 -18.74 -7.53 26.89
C SER A 106 -19.60 -6.34 27.29
N LEU A 107 -20.89 -6.38 26.94
CA LEU A 107 -21.88 -5.34 27.21
C LEU A 107 -23.00 -5.94 28.06
N ASN A 108 -23.46 -5.19 29.06
CA ASN A 108 -24.62 -5.56 29.86
C ASN A 108 -25.70 -4.51 29.69
N GLY A 109 -26.96 -4.95 29.62
CA GLY A 109 -28.08 -4.04 29.45
C GLY A 109 -29.37 -4.62 30.01
N THR A 110 -30.43 -3.83 29.89
CA THR A 110 -31.80 -4.27 30.19
C THR A 110 -32.70 -4.04 28.99
N TYR A 111 -33.72 -4.87 28.82
CA TYR A 111 -34.72 -4.72 27.76
C TYR A 111 -36.15 -4.88 28.31
N GLY A 112 -37.13 -4.30 27.62
CA GLY A 112 -38.55 -4.41 27.97
C GLY A 112 -38.84 -4.00 29.42
N ASN A 113 -39.38 -4.93 30.22
CA ASN A 113 -39.81 -4.72 31.61
C ASN A 113 -38.66 -4.74 32.65
N GLY A 114 -37.43 -4.46 32.23
CA GLY A 114 -36.26 -4.45 33.12
C GLY A 114 -35.51 -5.78 33.22
N GLU A 115 -35.73 -6.70 32.29
CA GLU A 115 -34.95 -7.95 32.22
C GLU A 115 -33.54 -7.67 31.74
N SER A 116 -32.55 -8.33 32.34
CA SER A 116 -31.13 -8.15 32.00
C SER A 116 -30.69 -9.07 30.85
N PHE A 117 -29.78 -8.57 30.03
CA PHE A 117 -29.07 -9.36 29.03
C PHE A 117 -27.57 -9.02 29.02
N THR A 118 -26.78 -9.96 28.53
CA THR A 118 -25.34 -9.78 28.27
C THR A 118 -25.03 -10.09 26.82
N LEU A 119 -24.28 -9.20 26.16
CA LEU A 119 -23.76 -9.42 24.83
C LEU A 119 -22.23 -9.47 24.90
N SER A 120 -21.63 -10.55 24.42
CA SER A 120 -20.17 -10.70 24.41
C SER A 120 -19.71 -11.29 23.09
N GLY A 121 -18.46 -11.06 22.71
CA GLY A 121 -17.95 -11.57 21.45
C GLY A 121 -16.59 -11.03 21.09
N THR A 122 -16.16 -11.36 19.87
CA THR A 122 -14.93 -10.83 19.29
C THR A 122 -15.26 -10.13 17.98
N LEU A 123 -15.04 -8.82 17.95
CA LEU A 123 -15.16 -8.03 16.73
C LEU A 123 -14.09 -8.47 15.72
N PRO A 124 -14.44 -8.58 14.43
CA PRO A 124 -13.50 -9.06 13.44
C PRO A 124 -12.36 -8.07 13.19
N VAL A 125 -11.13 -8.57 13.19
CA VAL A 125 -9.93 -7.82 12.80
C VAL A 125 -9.61 -8.19 11.35
N GLY A 126 -9.79 -7.24 10.43
CA GLY A 126 -9.41 -7.43 9.01
C GLY A 126 -10.29 -8.39 8.20
N THR A 127 -11.36 -8.96 8.78
CA THR A 127 -12.38 -9.75 8.07
C THR A 127 -13.74 -9.06 8.11
N ALA A 128 -14.63 -9.41 7.17
CA ALA A 128 -15.99 -8.86 7.11
C ALA A 128 -16.91 -9.45 8.19
N THR A 129 -16.51 -10.55 8.83
CA THR A 129 -17.35 -11.34 9.75
C THR A 129 -16.63 -11.70 11.05
N GLY A 130 -17.27 -11.41 12.18
CA GLY A 130 -16.85 -11.81 13.53
C GLY A 130 -17.98 -12.52 14.28
N THR A 131 -17.76 -12.98 15.50
CA THR A 131 -18.73 -13.80 16.27
C THR A 131 -19.21 -13.09 17.52
N PHE A 132 -20.46 -13.34 17.91
CA PHE A 132 -21.02 -12.91 19.18
C PHE A 132 -21.91 -13.96 19.84
N ALA A 133 -22.04 -13.82 21.15
CA ALA A 133 -22.92 -14.56 22.02
C ALA A 133 -23.84 -13.58 22.76
N LEU A 134 -25.13 -13.79 22.64
CA LEU A 134 -26.18 -13.10 23.38
C LEU A 134 -26.68 -14.01 24.48
N SER A 135 -26.64 -13.55 25.73
CA SER A 135 -27.22 -14.26 26.88
C SER A 135 -28.43 -13.52 27.44
N ILE A 136 -29.56 -14.22 27.53
CA ILE A 136 -30.83 -13.74 28.07
C ILE A 136 -31.35 -14.79 29.04
N ASN A 137 -31.67 -14.39 30.28
CA ASN A 137 -32.25 -15.28 31.31
C ASN A 137 -31.48 -16.60 31.51
N GLY A 138 -30.15 -16.56 31.39
CA GLY A 138 -29.26 -17.72 31.57
C GLY A 138 -29.10 -18.63 30.34
N GLN A 139 -29.76 -18.33 29.23
CA GLN A 139 -29.60 -19.03 27.95
C GLN A 139 -28.71 -18.24 27.01
N THR A 140 -27.86 -18.92 26.22
CA THR A 140 -26.86 -18.30 25.35
C THR A 140 -27.10 -18.67 23.88
N TYR A 141 -27.10 -17.66 23.02
CA TYR A 141 -27.33 -17.76 21.58
C TYR A 141 -26.15 -17.15 20.81
N THR A 142 -25.60 -17.87 19.84
CA THR A 142 -24.41 -17.42 19.09
C THR A 142 -24.71 -17.12 17.63
N SER A 143 -24.15 -16.05 17.08
CA SER A 143 -24.24 -15.70 15.66
C SER A 143 -23.03 -14.85 15.21
N ASN A 144 -23.08 -14.35 13.97
CA ASN A 144 -22.02 -13.58 13.36
C ASN A 144 -22.42 -12.11 13.14
N PHE A 145 -21.43 -11.21 13.22
CA PHE A 145 -21.55 -9.81 12.80
C PHE A 145 -21.11 -9.59 11.37
N THR A 146 -21.59 -8.52 10.76
CA THR A 146 -21.06 -7.87 9.56
C THR A 146 -20.73 -6.41 9.88
N ALA A 147 -19.54 -5.93 9.50
CA ALA A 147 -19.14 -4.53 9.69
C ALA A 147 -19.67 -3.62 8.57
N SER A 148 -20.11 -2.40 8.91
CA SER A 148 -20.63 -1.42 7.93
C SER A 148 -19.97 -0.04 8.07
N GLY A 149 -19.59 0.59 6.94
CA GLY A 149 -19.17 2.01 6.84
C GLY A 149 -17.68 2.34 7.10
N ILE A 150 -16.76 1.93 6.24
CA ILE A 150 -15.31 2.26 6.36
C ILE A 150 -14.90 3.46 5.50
N THR A 151 -14.78 4.66 6.11
CA THR A 151 -14.04 5.81 5.57
C THR A 151 -12.98 6.25 6.58
N PRO A 152 -11.66 6.15 6.30
CA PRO A 152 -10.62 6.51 7.27
C PRO A 152 -10.25 8.00 7.20
N THR A 153 -10.36 8.70 8.34
CA THR A 153 -9.83 10.06 8.57
C THR A 153 -8.48 9.97 9.28
N PRO A 154 -7.41 10.66 8.84
CA PRO A 154 -6.12 10.65 9.52
C PRO A 154 -6.07 11.60 10.73
N THR A 155 -5.56 11.10 11.87
CA THR A 155 -5.23 11.89 13.06
C THR A 155 -3.74 12.25 13.06
N ALA A 156 -3.45 13.53 13.35
CA ALA A 156 -2.09 14.07 13.50
C ALA A 156 -1.38 13.55 14.77
N SER A 157 -0.05 13.50 14.76
CA SER A 157 0.78 13.23 15.95
C SER A 157 1.69 14.42 16.26
N SER A 158 1.80 14.70 17.56
CA SER A 158 2.33 15.89 18.22
C SER A 158 3.86 15.94 18.36
N SER A 159 4.38 17.16 18.27
CA SER A 159 5.76 17.58 18.51
C SER A 159 6.20 17.40 19.97
N PRO A 160 7.44 16.95 20.27
CA PRO A 160 8.11 17.23 21.53
C PRO A 160 9.02 18.46 21.43
N VAL A 161 8.89 19.31 22.45
CA VAL A 161 9.68 20.52 22.72
C VAL A 161 11.16 20.21 22.92
N ALA A 162 11.99 21.16 22.47
CA ALA A 162 13.44 21.15 22.36
C ALA A 162 14.22 20.95 23.68
N SER A 163 15.42 20.36 23.54
CA SER A 163 16.55 20.46 24.49
C SER A 163 17.82 20.83 23.68
N PRO A 164 18.73 21.69 24.19
CA PRO A 164 19.62 22.48 23.35
C PRO A 164 20.85 21.73 22.82
N SER A 165 21.29 22.24 21.66
CA SER A 165 22.43 21.89 20.81
C SER A 165 23.78 21.71 21.54
N PRO A 166 24.60 20.75 21.07
CA PRO A 166 26.02 20.97 20.86
C PRO A 166 26.27 21.35 19.39
N SER A 167 27.03 22.43 19.20
CA SER A 167 27.50 22.91 17.90
C SER A 167 28.36 21.82 17.24
N ALA A 168 27.92 21.30 16.09
CA ALA A 168 28.71 20.45 15.23
C ALA A 168 29.27 21.28 14.06
N SER A 169 30.57 21.15 13.85
CA SER A 169 31.36 21.74 12.76
C SER A 169 30.73 21.56 11.37
N PRO A 170 31.00 22.47 10.41
CA PRO A 170 30.36 22.45 9.09
C PRO A 170 30.62 21.13 8.36
N VAL A 171 29.54 20.42 8.03
CA VAL A 171 29.55 19.27 7.12
C VAL A 171 29.84 19.78 5.72
N ALA A 172 30.85 19.20 5.08
CA ALA A 172 31.25 19.56 3.72
C ALA A 172 30.13 19.26 2.72
N THR A 173 29.69 20.29 1.99
CA THR A 173 28.83 20.14 0.82
C THR A 173 29.49 19.20 -0.19
N PRO A 174 28.88 18.07 -0.60
CA PRO A 174 29.46 17.21 -1.60
C PRO A 174 29.61 17.99 -2.91
N THR A 175 30.83 18.02 -3.45
CA THR A 175 31.13 18.62 -4.74
C THR A 175 30.30 17.92 -5.85
N PRO A 176 29.60 18.66 -6.73
CA PRO A 176 28.87 18.07 -7.84
C PRO A 176 29.83 17.24 -8.70
N ALA A 177 29.41 16.03 -9.07
CA ALA A 177 30.12 15.24 -10.07
C ALA A 177 30.14 16.02 -11.40
N PRO A 178 31.22 15.92 -12.20
CA PRO A 178 31.33 16.66 -13.46
C PRO A 178 30.19 16.25 -14.42
N SER A 179 29.44 17.25 -14.87
CA SER A 179 28.42 17.13 -15.91
C SER A 179 29.08 16.83 -17.26
N GLY A 180 29.34 15.56 -17.56
CA GLY A 180 29.70 15.12 -18.91
C GLY A 180 28.47 15.04 -19.80
N THR A 181 28.60 15.47 -21.06
CA THR A 181 27.59 15.25 -22.10
C THR A 181 27.24 13.75 -22.18
N PRO A 182 25.96 13.33 -22.15
CA PRO A 182 25.59 11.92 -22.18
C PRO A 182 26.12 11.23 -23.45
N GLY A 183 27.20 10.46 -23.31
CA GLY A 183 27.68 9.55 -24.34
C GLY A 183 26.81 8.29 -24.43
N ALA A 184 26.95 7.52 -25.51
CA ALA A 184 26.09 6.40 -25.93
C ALA A 184 25.96 5.18 -24.98
N ASN A 185 26.36 5.28 -23.71
CA ASN A 185 26.17 4.27 -22.66
C ASN A 185 25.47 4.91 -21.44
N ALA A 186 24.25 5.42 -21.62
CA ALA A 186 23.57 6.23 -20.61
C ALA A 186 22.88 5.38 -19.54
N ALA A 187 22.12 4.32 -19.90
CA ALA A 187 21.32 3.57 -18.91
C ALA A 187 22.17 2.93 -17.80
N ALA A 188 23.27 2.26 -18.12
CA ALA A 188 24.16 1.62 -17.15
C ALA A 188 24.72 2.59 -16.09
N ARG A 189 24.86 3.88 -16.44
CA ARG A 189 25.34 4.91 -15.51
C ARG A 189 24.29 5.30 -14.49
N TYR A 190 23.02 5.26 -14.87
CA TYR A 190 21.91 5.67 -14.03
C TYR A 190 21.33 4.53 -13.20
N PHE A 191 21.71 3.28 -13.45
CA PHE A 191 21.24 2.12 -12.69
C PHE A 191 22.44 1.30 -12.19
N PRO A 192 23.20 1.82 -11.21
CA PRO A 192 24.28 1.04 -10.61
C PRO A 192 23.68 -0.17 -9.88
N LEU A 193 24.06 -1.38 -10.32
CA LEU A 193 23.70 -2.63 -9.66
C LEU A 193 24.95 -3.23 -9.03
N ARG A 194 25.06 -3.16 -7.70
CA ARG A 194 26.12 -3.82 -6.94
C ARG A 194 25.52 -4.47 -5.71
N THR A 195 25.93 -5.70 -5.45
CA THR A 195 25.52 -6.41 -4.24
C THR A 195 25.90 -5.61 -3.00
N GLY A 196 24.94 -5.42 -2.11
CA GLY A 196 25.10 -4.65 -0.87
C GLY A 196 24.73 -3.17 -0.97
N ASP A 197 24.44 -2.64 -2.17
CA ASP A 197 23.90 -1.28 -2.30
C ASP A 197 22.54 -1.19 -1.58
N THR A 198 22.32 -0.10 -0.86
CA THR A 198 21.09 0.14 -0.11
C THR A 198 20.54 1.53 -0.34
N TYR A 199 19.23 1.65 -0.46
CA TYR A 199 18.53 2.91 -0.66
C TYR A 199 17.36 2.97 0.31
N THR A 200 17.11 4.13 0.91
CA THR A 200 15.89 4.35 1.70
C THR A 200 15.10 5.44 1.04
N TYR A 201 13.82 5.19 0.78
CA TYR A 201 12.94 6.15 0.17
C TYR A 201 11.70 6.39 1.03
N THR A 202 11.12 7.57 0.84
CA THR A 202 9.78 7.90 1.30
C THR A 202 8.85 7.88 0.09
N LEU A 203 7.84 7.01 0.15
CA LEU A 203 6.74 6.97 -0.82
C LEU A 203 5.52 7.64 -0.24
N THR A 204 4.97 8.58 -0.98
CA THR A 204 3.66 9.18 -0.71
C THR A 204 2.73 8.83 -1.87
N THR A 205 1.65 8.10 -1.58
CA THR A 205 0.59 7.82 -2.54
C THR A 205 -0.66 8.60 -2.20
N ARG A 206 -1.41 8.98 -3.23
CA ARG A 206 -2.73 9.58 -3.12
C ARG A 206 -3.69 8.86 -4.03
N VAL A 207 -4.80 8.36 -3.49
CA VAL A 207 -5.85 7.68 -4.26
C VAL A 207 -7.18 8.31 -3.89
N ASN A 208 -7.90 8.84 -4.88
CA ASN A 208 -9.21 9.48 -4.68
C ASN A 208 -9.23 10.51 -3.52
N GLY A 209 -8.14 11.27 -3.36
CA GLY A 209 -7.99 12.28 -2.32
C GLY A 209 -7.34 11.80 -1.02
N ALA A 210 -7.38 10.50 -0.71
CA ALA A 210 -6.75 9.91 0.48
C ALA A 210 -5.25 9.75 0.29
N THR A 211 -4.46 10.18 1.28
CA THR A 211 -2.99 10.15 1.25
C THR A 211 -2.43 9.08 2.17
N SER A 212 -1.39 8.38 1.72
CA SER A 212 -0.63 7.41 2.50
C SER A 212 0.86 7.67 2.32
N THR A 213 1.62 7.65 3.40
CA THR A 213 3.09 7.80 3.37
C THR A 213 3.75 6.61 4.06
N SER A 214 4.83 6.09 3.46
CA SER A 214 5.60 4.97 3.98
C SER A 214 7.07 5.07 3.60
N ASP A 215 7.94 4.64 4.52
CA ASP A 215 9.38 4.48 4.27
C ASP A 215 9.70 3.00 4.06
N PHE A 216 10.52 2.71 3.06
CA PHE A 216 11.09 1.37 2.81
C PHE A 216 12.54 1.47 2.39
N ILE A 217 13.21 0.32 2.43
CA ILE A 217 14.61 0.13 2.12
C ILE A 217 14.74 -0.82 0.95
N THR A 218 15.36 -0.38 -0.12
CA THR A 218 15.76 -1.22 -1.25
C THR A 218 17.16 -1.74 -1.03
N ARG A 219 17.36 -3.05 -1.23
CA ARG A 219 18.67 -3.69 -1.14
C ARG A 219 18.96 -4.47 -2.41
N THR A 220 20.11 -4.20 -3.00
CA THR A 220 20.61 -5.01 -4.12
C THR A 220 21.30 -6.25 -3.56
N GLY A 221 20.68 -7.41 -3.75
CA GLY A 221 21.18 -8.69 -3.29
C GLY A 221 22.21 -9.33 -4.23
N ASN A 222 22.39 -10.62 -4.05
CA ASN A 222 23.24 -11.43 -4.92
C ASN A 222 22.62 -11.60 -6.31
N VAL A 223 23.47 -11.95 -7.27
CA VAL A 223 23.06 -12.36 -8.60
C VAL A 223 22.40 -13.75 -8.53
N VAL A 224 21.25 -13.89 -9.18
CA VAL A 224 20.45 -15.11 -9.25
C VAL A 224 20.07 -15.43 -10.70
N THR A 225 19.59 -16.64 -10.95
CA THR A 225 18.93 -16.98 -12.21
C THR A 225 17.43 -16.79 -12.06
N PHE A 226 16.83 -15.95 -12.89
CA PHE A 226 15.39 -15.70 -12.90
C PHE A 226 14.88 -15.55 -14.33
N ASN A 227 13.77 -16.20 -14.64
CA ASN A 227 13.19 -16.22 -16.00
C ASN A 227 14.23 -16.60 -17.10
N GLY A 228 15.11 -17.56 -16.78
CA GLY A 228 16.19 -18.01 -17.68
C GLY A 228 17.36 -17.03 -17.85
N ALA A 229 17.35 -15.88 -17.17
CA ALA A 229 18.39 -14.86 -17.24
C ALA A 229 19.16 -14.70 -15.92
N THR A 230 20.40 -14.25 -16.03
CA THR A 230 21.19 -13.80 -14.87
C THR A 230 20.75 -12.40 -14.48
N ALA A 231 20.32 -12.22 -13.23
CA ALA A 231 19.77 -10.95 -12.74
C ALA A 231 20.19 -10.69 -11.28
N TYR A 232 20.39 -9.42 -10.94
CA TYR A 232 20.39 -8.96 -9.55
C TYR A 232 18.97 -9.03 -9.00
N ARG A 233 18.86 -9.54 -7.77
CA ARG A 233 17.62 -9.46 -7.00
C ARG A 233 17.64 -8.20 -6.15
N GLN A 234 16.77 -7.24 -6.45
CA GLN A 234 16.59 -6.03 -5.65
C GLN A 234 15.35 -6.20 -4.78
N GLU A 235 15.51 -6.18 -3.47
CA GLU A 235 14.40 -6.35 -2.51
C GLU A 235 13.98 -5.02 -1.92
N ASP A 236 12.68 -4.80 -1.82
CA ASP A 236 12.14 -3.72 -1.00
C ASP A 236 11.65 -4.29 0.32
N THR A 237 12.10 -3.67 1.40
CA THR A 237 11.77 -4.05 2.78
C THR A 237 11.13 -2.86 3.45
N GLU A 238 9.95 -3.03 4.04
CA GLU A 238 9.40 -1.98 4.90
C GLU A 238 10.32 -1.72 6.09
N THR A 239 10.21 -0.53 6.68
CA THR A 239 10.94 -0.21 7.93
C THR A 239 10.59 -1.18 9.08
N SER A 240 9.45 -1.87 8.99
CA SER A 240 9.02 -2.95 9.89
C SER A 240 9.87 -4.23 9.77
N GLY A 241 10.68 -4.36 8.72
CA GLY A 241 11.65 -5.44 8.50
C GLY A 241 11.18 -6.57 7.58
N PHE A 242 9.97 -6.51 7.03
CA PHE A 242 9.46 -7.53 6.11
C PHE A 242 9.73 -7.13 4.66
N VAL A 243 10.19 -8.09 3.85
CA VAL A 243 10.30 -7.92 2.40
C VAL A 243 8.90 -7.86 1.81
N THR A 244 8.61 -6.80 1.07
CA THR A 244 7.33 -6.63 0.37
C THR A 244 7.40 -7.12 -1.06
N SER A 245 8.59 -7.01 -1.66
CA SER A 245 8.78 -7.22 -3.09
C SER A 245 10.22 -7.51 -3.45
N ALA A 246 10.40 -8.17 -4.59
CA ALA A 246 11.69 -8.28 -5.25
C ALA A 246 11.55 -8.01 -6.75
N ALA A 247 12.47 -7.24 -7.32
CA ALA A 247 12.64 -7.10 -8.76
C ALA A 247 13.91 -7.83 -9.23
N PHE A 248 13.84 -8.39 -10.44
CA PHE A 248 14.94 -9.15 -11.02
C PHE A 248 15.44 -8.40 -12.25
N VAL A 249 16.60 -7.77 -12.10
CA VAL A 249 17.09 -6.78 -13.06
C VAL A 249 18.56 -6.98 -13.39
N ASN A 250 18.98 -6.51 -14.56
CA ASN A 250 20.38 -6.52 -14.93
C ASN A 250 20.70 -5.34 -15.85
N VAL A 251 21.97 -4.99 -15.94
CA VAL A 251 22.47 -4.07 -16.96
C VAL A 251 23.10 -4.90 -18.07
N THR A 252 22.58 -4.74 -19.27
CA THR A 252 23.04 -5.41 -20.49
C THR A 252 23.54 -4.38 -21.50
N ASP A 253 24.13 -4.82 -22.61
CA ASP A 253 24.51 -3.93 -23.71
C ASP A 253 23.30 -3.17 -24.31
N ALA A 254 22.10 -3.76 -24.21
CA ALA A 254 20.84 -3.13 -24.65
C ALA A 254 20.31 -2.10 -23.64
N GLY A 255 20.75 -2.17 -22.37
CA GLY A 255 20.40 -1.23 -21.32
C GLY A 255 20.00 -1.89 -20.02
N TYR A 256 19.25 -1.14 -19.19
CA TYR A 256 18.68 -1.67 -17.96
C TYR A 256 17.52 -2.58 -18.31
N ALA A 257 17.66 -3.88 -18.01
CA ALA A 257 16.70 -4.91 -18.31
C ALA A 257 16.02 -5.39 -17.03
N ALA A 258 14.69 -5.49 -17.04
CA ALA A 258 13.91 -6.15 -16.01
C ALA A 258 13.30 -7.45 -16.56
N TYR A 259 13.44 -8.53 -15.80
CA TYR A 259 13.01 -9.88 -16.19
C TYR A 259 11.71 -10.31 -15.51
N GLY A 260 11.30 -9.58 -14.47
CA GLY A 260 10.07 -9.77 -13.73
C GLY A 260 10.22 -9.36 -12.27
N SER A 261 9.27 -9.79 -11.45
CA SER A 261 9.18 -9.43 -10.04
C SER A 261 8.50 -10.52 -9.22
N GLU A 262 8.61 -10.42 -7.90
CA GLU A 262 7.88 -11.21 -6.91
C GLU A 262 7.30 -10.29 -5.84
N GLU A 263 6.13 -10.65 -5.33
CA GLU A 263 5.47 -10.01 -4.20
C GLU A 263 5.39 -10.97 -3.03
N TYR A 264 5.53 -10.45 -1.83
CA TYR A 264 5.62 -11.27 -0.63
C TYR A 264 4.49 -10.93 0.36
N ALA A 265 4.00 -11.97 1.01
CA ALA A 265 3.19 -11.87 2.21
C ALA A 265 4.05 -11.35 3.38
N ALA A 266 3.40 -10.83 4.42
CA ALA A 266 4.08 -10.51 5.68
C ALA A 266 4.74 -11.75 6.33
N THR A 267 4.32 -12.96 5.96
CA THR A 267 4.94 -14.22 6.38
C THR A 267 6.25 -14.52 5.65
N GLY A 268 6.60 -13.74 4.62
CA GLY A 268 7.74 -13.98 3.74
C GLY A 268 7.47 -14.99 2.61
N ALA A 269 6.24 -15.52 2.50
CA ALA A 269 5.85 -16.37 1.37
C ALA A 269 5.62 -15.52 0.10
N VAL A 270 6.01 -16.02 -1.06
CA VAL A 270 5.69 -15.38 -2.35
C VAL A 270 4.19 -15.49 -2.59
N GLU A 271 3.51 -14.35 -2.71
CA GLU A 271 2.09 -14.28 -3.02
C GLU A 271 1.82 -14.26 -4.52
N SER A 272 2.67 -13.55 -5.27
CA SER A 272 2.57 -13.43 -6.72
C SER A 272 3.95 -13.33 -7.36
N SER A 273 4.05 -13.79 -8.59
CA SER A 273 5.29 -13.87 -9.35
C SER A 273 5.05 -13.48 -10.79
N SER A 274 5.78 -12.48 -11.28
CA SER A 274 5.66 -11.93 -12.63
C SER A 274 6.86 -12.33 -13.48
N ARG A 275 6.63 -12.63 -14.77
CA ARG A 275 7.67 -12.99 -15.75
C ARG A 275 7.49 -12.17 -17.02
N PHE A 276 8.50 -11.38 -17.39
CA PHE A 276 8.42 -10.46 -18.53
C PHE A 276 8.91 -11.12 -19.82
N THR A 277 8.13 -10.98 -20.89
CA THR A 277 8.41 -11.52 -22.23
C THR A 277 8.05 -10.50 -23.32
N PRO A 278 9.03 -10.01 -24.12
CA PRO A 278 10.46 -10.05 -23.81
C PRO A 278 10.75 -9.31 -22.47
N PRO A 279 11.97 -9.39 -21.92
CA PRO A 279 12.37 -8.54 -20.81
C PRO A 279 12.08 -7.07 -21.14
N PHE A 280 11.62 -6.31 -20.15
CA PHE A 280 11.50 -4.87 -20.30
C PHE A 280 12.90 -4.26 -20.36
N VAL A 281 13.17 -3.40 -21.33
CA VAL A 281 14.48 -2.76 -21.50
C VAL A 281 14.33 -1.25 -21.62
N ILE A 282 15.02 -0.50 -20.76
CA ILE A 282 15.27 0.92 -20.94
C ILE A 282 16.53 1.06 -21.80
N PRO A 283 16.44 1.60 -23.04
CA PRO A 283 17.57 1.65 -23.97
C PRO A 283 18.77 2.41 -23.40
N THR A 284 19.99 1.95 -23.74
CA THR A 284 21.26 2.64 -23.41
C THR A 284 21.39 4.03 -24.02
N SER A 285 20.72 4.28 -25.15
CA SER A 285 20.75 5.56 -25.85
C SER A 285 19.33 6.10 -26.04
N VAL A 286 18.92 6.99 -25.14
CA VAL A 286 17.85 7.93 -25.42
C VAL A 286 18.48 9.31 -25.37
N LEU A 287 18.70 9.90 -26.55
CA LEU A 287 19.16 11.29 -26.65
C LEU A 287 18.07 12.21 -26.09
N ASN A 288 18.46 13.41 -25.63
CA ASN A 288 17.49 14.37 -25.12
C ASN A 288 16.42 14.66 -26.19
N GLY A 289 15.14 14.49 -25.83
CA GLY A 289 14.00 14.62 -26.74
C GLY A 289 13.70 13.41 -27.64
N GLN A 290 14.54 12.37 -27.67
CA GLN A 290 14.28 11.15 -28.43
C GLN A 290 13.49 10.15 -27.58
N ALA A 291 12.24 9.91 -27.95
CA ALA A 291 11.40 8.90 -27.32
C ALA A 291 11.84 7.48 -27.75
N GLY A 292 12.01 6.59 -26.78
CA GLY A 292 12.12 5.15 -27.00
C GLY A 292 10.79 4.47 -26.67
N ASN A 293 10.27 3.67 -27.60
CA ASN A 293 9.05 2.88 -27.35
C ASN A 293 9.44 1.56 -26.67
N PHE A 294 8.60 1.10 -25.76
CA PHE A 294 8.71 -0.23 -25.17
C PHE A 294 7.38 -0.97 -25.28
N SER A 295 7.45 -2.29 -25.36
CA SER A 295 6.30 -3.18 -25.26
C SER A 295 6.76 -4.53 -24.72
N TYR A 296 6.06 -5.04 -23.71
CA TYR A 296 6.33 -6.35 -23.14
C TYR A 296 5.07 -6.93 -22.52
N THR A 297 5.04 -8.25 -22.38
CA THR A 297 3.98 -8.97 -21.67
C THR A 297 4.51 -9.45 -20.33
N SER A 298 3.74 -9.31 -19.26
CA SER A 298 3.99 -9.97 -17.99
C SER A 298 2.98 -11.09 -17.78
N THR A 299 3.47 -12.30 -17.56
CA THR A 299 2.63 -13.39 -17.03
C THR A 299 2.74 -13.37 -15.51
N VAL A 300 1.61 -13.15 -14.84
CA VAL A 300 1.50 -13.15 -13.38
C VAL A 300 0.97 -14.50 -12.94
N THR A 301 1.63 -15.13 -11.97
CA THR A 301 1.18 -16.36 -11.31
C THR A 301 1.03 -16.09 -9.82
N ASN A 302 -0.15 -16.36 -9.29
CA ASN A 302 -0.47 -16.19 -7.88
C ASN A 302 -0.22 -17.49 -7.10
N SER A 303 -0.06 -17.35 -5.79
CA SER A 303 0.16 -18.47 -4.86
C SER A 303 -1.01 -19.47 -4.80
N ASP A 304 -2.22 -19.06 -5.19
CA ASP A 304 -3.39 -19.92 -5.31
C ASP A 304 -3.42 -20.73 -6.63
N GLY A 305 -2.39 -20.56 -7.48
CA GLY A 305 -2.25 -21.23 -8.78
C GLY A 305 -2.97 -20.51 -9.92
N THR A 306 -3.69 -19.42 -9.65
CA THR A 306 -4.29 -18.60 -10.72
C THR A 306 -3.22 -17.82 -11.48
N SER A 307 -3.50 -17.52 -12.75
CA SER A 307 -2.59 -16.75 -13.59
C SER A 307 -3.33 -15.72 -14.42
N GLY A 308 -2.66 -14.60 -14.71
CA GLY A 308 -3.17 -13.55 -15.59
C GLY A 308 -2.07 -13.02 -16.51
N THR A 309 -2.47 -12.25 -17.51
CA THR A 309 -1.55 -11.63 -18.45
C THR A 309 -1.72 -10.12 -18.42
N LEU A 310 -0.60 -9.41 -18.34
CA LEU A 310 -0.54 -7.96 -18.44
C LEU A 310 0.24 -7.59 -19.70
N THR A 311 -0.32 -6.74 -20.54
CA THR A 311 0.40 -6.17 -21.68
C THR A 311 0.78 -4.74 -21.36
N PHE A 312 2.08 -4.45 -21.38
CA PHE A 312 2.65 -3.13 -21.17
C PHE A 312 3.08 -2.54 -22.50
N SER A 313 2.78 -1.26 -22.71
CA SER A 313 3.28 -0.51 -23.85
C SER A 313 3.45 0.96 -23.48
N GLY A 314 4.31 1.68 -24.20
CA GLY A 314 4.45 3.11 -23.97
C GLY A 314 5.74 3.70 -24.51
N THR A 315 6.08 4.89 -24.00
CA THR A 315 7.22 5.69 -24.44
C THR A 315 8.03 6.18 -23.25
N ALA A 316 9.35 6.16 -23.37
CA ALA A 316 10.30 6.76 -22.43
C ALA A 316 11.06 7.88 -23.15
N THR A 317 10.96 9.10 -22.64
CA THR A 317 11.45 10.32 -23.29
C THR A 317 12.31 11.12 -22.31
N PRO A 318 13.64 11.22 -22.52
CA PRO A 318 14.47 12.11 -21.75
C PRO A 318 14.13 13.57 -22.04
N GLN A 319 14.09 14.38 -20.99
CA GLN A 319 13.72 15.80 -21.06
C GLN A 319 14.89 16.73 -20.71
N GLY A 320 16.09 16.17 -20.55
CA GLY A 320 17.31 16.88 -20.19
C GLY A 320 17.67 16.69 -18.72
N THR A 321 18.63 17.47 -18.24
CA THR A 321 19.08 17.42 -16.84
C THR A 321 18.51 18.58 -16.04
N GLU A 322 18.09 18.33 -14.80
CA GLU A 322 17.69 19.37 -13.85
C GLU A 322 18.35 19.17 -12.48
N THR A 323 18.45 20.25 -11.70
CA THR A 323 18.93 20.15 -10.31
C THR A 323 17.75 19.76 -9.42
N VAL A 324 17.89 18.65 -8.70
CA VAL A 324 16.87 18.11 -7.79
C VAL A 324 17.44 18.08 -6.38
N THR A 325 16.68 18.58 -5.40
CA THR A 325 17.03 18.47 -3.98
C THR A 325 16.06 17.53 -3.29
N VAL A 326 16.61 16.53 -2.63
CA VAL A 326 15.91 15.50 -1.84
C VAL A 326 16.58 15.42 -0.46
N PRO A 327 16.03 14.71 0.54
CA PRO A 327 16.70 14.57 1.82
C PRO A 327 18.13 14.00 1.70
N ALA A 328 18.35 13.08 0.75
CA ALA A 328 19.67 12.50 0.45
C ALA A 328 20.73 13.50 -0.09
N GLY A 329 20.33 14.74 -0.40
CA GLY A 329 21.17 15.81 -0.92
C GLY A 329 20.64 16.48 -2.19
N THR A 330 21.48 17.31 -2.80
CA THR A 330 21.21 18.00 -4.07
C THR A 330 22.00 17.35 -5.20
N PHE A 331 21.32 17.02 -6.29
CA PHE A 331 21.88 16.28 -7.42
C PHE A 331 21.55 16.97 -8.75
N THR A 332 22.44 16.80 -9.73
CA THR A 332 22.09 16.99 -11.15
C THR A 332 21.52 15.67 -11.66
N ALA A 333 20.22 15.63 -11.96
CA ALA A 333 19.52 14.42 -12.39
C ALA A 333 19.06 14.53 -13.84
N LEU A 334 19.13 13.42 -14.57
CA LEU A 334 18.41 13.25 -15.83
C LEU A 334 16.92 13.11 -15.52
N LYS A 335 16.11 13.98 -16.15
CA LYS A 335 14.65 13.89 -16.12
C LYS A 335 14.17 12.99 -17.25
N LEU A 336 13.53 11.89 -16.90
CA LEU A 336 12.98 10.92 -17.84
C LEU A 336 11.46 10.84 -17.67
N ARG A 337 10.70 11.20 -18.70
CA ARG A 337 9.25 11.01 -18.70
C ARG A 337 8.90 9.67 -19.33
N ILE A 338 8.05 8.90 -18.66
CA ILE A 338 7.57 7.60 -19.08
C ILE A 338 6.05 7.67 -19.17
N GLN A 339 5.52 7.46 -20.36
CA GLN A 339 4.09 7.28 -20.56
C GLN A 339 3.83 5.81 -20.83
N SER A 340 2.84 5.23 -20.16
CA SER A 340 2.55 3.80 -20.25
C SER A 340 1.06 3.52 -20.31
N THR A 341 0.72 2.44 -21.00
CA THR A 341 -0.60 1.81 -21.01
C THR A 341 -0.41 0.34 -20.64
N ILE A 342 -1.14 -0.09 -19.62
CA ILE A 342 -1.21 -1.47 -19.18
C ILE A 342 -2.60 -1.98 -19.47
N THR A 343 -2.67 -3.14 -20.11
CA THR A 343 -3.90 -3.90 -20.26
C THR A 343 -3.76 -5.19 -19.48
N ALA A 344 -4.52 -5.31 -18.39
CA ALA A 344 -4.64 -6.54 -17.63
C ALA A 344 -5.77 -7.38 -18.20
N THR A 345 -5.52 -8.67 -18.47
CA THR A 345 -6.54 -9.63 -18.88
C THR A 345 -6.50 -10.85 -17.98
N GLN A 346 -7.64 -11.16 -17.35
CA GLN A 346 -7.84 -12.35 -16.53
C GLN A 346 -9.28 -12.85 -16.73
N ASP A 347 -9.44 -14.15 -17.01
CA ASP A 347 -10.74 -14.81 -17.16
C ASP A 347 -11.73 -14.09 -18.09
N GLY A 348 -11.23 -13.49 -19.18
CA GLY A 348 -12.04 -12.78 -20.17
C GLY A 348 -12.41 -11.33 -19.80
N PHE A 349 -12.03 -10.85 -18.62
CA PHE A 349 -12.14 -9.45 -18.23
C PHE A 349 -10.86 -8.70 -18.57
N SER A 350 -11.01 -7.46 -19.05
CA SER A 350 -9.89 -6.57 -19.34
C SER A 350 -10.02 -5.24 -18.62
N VAL A 351 -8.92 -4.79 -18.02
CA VAL A 351 -8.77 -3.47 -17.40
C VAL A 351 -7.64 -2.74 -18.08
N THR A 352 -7.85 -1.47 -18.39
CA THR A 352 -6.80 -0.59 -18.92
C THR A 352 -6.42 0.45 -17.89
N THR A 353 -5.11 0.55 -17.66
CA THR A 353 -4.49 1.55 -16.80
C THR A 353 -3.53 2.38 -17.62
N ASN A 354 -3.62 3.70 -17.52
CA ASN A 354 -2.65 4.61 -18.13
C ASN A 354 -1.80 5.24 -17.02
N GLY A 355 -0.50 5.36 -17.25
CA GLY A 355 0.47 5.96 -16.34
C GLY A 355 1.29 7.03 -17.03
N ASP A 356 1.62 8.09 -16.30
CA ASP A 356 2.58 9.12 -16.67
C ASP A 356 3.52 9.35 -15.49
N THR A 357 4.76 8.91 -15.65
CA THR A 357 5.80 8.95 -14.63
C THR A 357 6.92 9.89 -15.05
N THR A 358 7.40 10.72 -14.14
CA THR A 358 8.63 11.48 -14.27
C THR A 358 9.66 10.92 -13.30
N GLU A 359 10.73 10.35 -13.84
CA GLU A 359 11.85 9.78 -13.10
C GLU A 359 13.04 10.73 -13.10
N TYR A 360 13.72 10.84 -11.95
CA TYR A 360 14.93 11.64 -11.76
C TYR A 360 16.11 10.74 -11.48
N LEU A 361 16.93 10.53 -12.50
CA LEU A 361 18.03 9.58 -12.48
C LEU A 361 19.37 10.29 -12.30
N VAL A 362 20.17 9.84 -11.33
CA VAL A 362 21.50 10.40 -11.04
C VAL A 362 22.57 9.35 -11.33
N GLU A 363 23.62 9.76 -12.04
CA GLU A 363 24.73 8.87 -12.38
C GLU A 363 25.38 8.27 -11.12
N ASN A 364 25.61 6.96 -11.15
CA ASN A 364 26.16 6.15 -10.06
C ASN A 364 25.35 6.18 -8.76
N VAL A 365 24.12 6.69 -8.79
CA VAL A 365 23.18 6.63 -7.66
C VAL A 365 21.97 5.81 -8.04
N GLY A 366 21.25 6.15 -9.11
CA GLY A 366 19.92 5.57 -9.32
C GLY A 366 18.84 6.62 -9.47
N SER A 367 17.60 6.18 -9.24
CA SER A 367 16.49 7.09 -9.01
C SER A 367 16.67 7.82 -7.68
N VAL A 368 16.57 9.15 -7.71
CA VAL A 368 16.53 9.97 -6.50
C VAL A 368 15.13 10.52 -6.21
N LYS A 369 14.27 10.53 -7.23
CA LYS A 369 12.89 10.98 -7.14
C LYS A 369 12.07 10.39 -8.28
N SER A 370 10.82 10.05 -8.01
CA SER A 370 9.85 9.65 -9.03
C SER A 370 8.50 10.29 -8.73
N ASP A 371 7.81 10.82 -9.74
CA ASP A 371 6.44 11.28 -9.63
C ASP A 371 5.59 10.58 -10.68
N THR A 372 4.57 9.83 -10.25
CA THR A 372 3.67 9.10 -11.14
C THR A 372 2.25 9.60 -10.96
N THR A 373 1.55 9.72 -12.08
CA THR A 373 0.09 9.80 -12.12
C THR A 373 -0.44 8.57 -12.86
N SER A 374 -1.51 7.97 -12.38
CA SER A 374 -2.15 6.86 -13.07
C SER A 374 -3.67 6.96 -13.03
N SER A 375 -4.31 6.43 -14.06
CA SER A 375 -5.77 6.28 -14.14
C SER A 375 -6.12 4.87 -14.61
N SER A 376 -7.04 4.23 -13.90
CA SER A 376 -7.55 2.90 -14.24
C SER A 376 -9.05 2.96 -14.39
N THR A 377 -9.57 2.39 -15.47
CA THR A 377 -11.03 2.30 -15.69
C THR A 377 -11.49 0.85 -15.64
N VAL A 378 -12.39 0.55 -14.71
CA VAL A 378 -12.98 -0.78 -14.53
C VAL A 378 -14.49 -0.64 -14.56
N ALA A 379 -15.15 -1.34 -15.50
CA ALA A 379 -16.60 -1.30 -15.65
C ALA A 379 -17.20 0.14 -15.69
N GLY A 380 -16.49 1.08 -16.33
CA GLY A 380 -16.90 2.48 -16.45
C GLY A 380 -16.55 3.38 -15.24
N ILE A 381 -16.04 2.82 -14.15
CA ILE A 381 -15.55 3.59 -12.99
C ILE A 381 -14.06 3.87 -13.19
N THR A 382 -13.69 5.16 -13.14
CA THR A 382 -12.29 5.58 -13.26
C THR A 382 -11.74 5.95 -11.89
N THR A 383 -10.65 5.29 -11.49
CA THR A 383 -9.89 5.62 -10.29
C THR A 383 -8.59 6.30 -10.71
N ALA A 384 -8.28 7.44 -10.09
CA ALA A 384 -7.04 8.15 -10.30
C ALA A 384 -6.16 8.06 -9.06
N SER A 385 -4.85 7.89 -9.28
CA SER A 385 -3.86 7.94 -8.23
C SER A 385 -2.66 8.77 -8.64
N THR A 386 -1.98 9.31 -7.63
CA THR A 386 -0.66 9.89 -7.78
C THR A 386 0.28 9.25 -6.78
N SER A 387 1.53 9.03 -7.14
CA SER A 387 2.58 8.63 -6.21
C SER A 387 3.79 9.52 -6.39
N SER A 388 4.44 9.87 -5.29
CA SER A 388 5.71 10.56 -5.27
C SER A 388 6.66 9.78 -4.38
N GLU A 389 7.83 9.49 -4.90
CA GLU A 389 8.90 8.81 -4.21
C GLU A 389 10.11 9.73 -4.14
N VAL A 390 10.76 9.77 -2.97
CA VAL A 390 11.90 10.64 -2.74
C VAL A 390 12.98 9.88 -1.98
N LEU A 391 14.22 9.94 -2.47
CA LEU A 391 15.37 9.31 -1.83
C LEU A 391 15.72 10.02 -0.52
N LYS A 392 15.68 9.26 0.57
CA LYS A 392 15.98 9.72 1.91
C LYS A 392 17.46 9.59 2.25
N THR A 393 18.01 8.41 2.01
CA THR A 393 19.44 8.09 2.22
C THR A 393 19.88 7.01 1.25
N ALA A 394 21.16 6.94 0.88
CA ALA A 394 21.69 5.81 0.12
C ALA A 394 23.12 5.43 0.53
N ASN A 395 23.48 4.16 0.32
CA ASN A 395 24.86 3.68 0.33
C ASN A 395 25.10 2.92 -0.98
N VAL A 396 25.88 3.52 -1.87
CA VAL A 396 26.08 3.03 -3.24
C VAL A 396 27.57 2.92 -3.52
N GLY A 397 28.06 1.71 -3.79
CA GLY A 397 29.49 1.45 -3.98
C GLY A 397 30.37 1.92 -2.82
N GLY A 398 29.85 1.87 -1.59
CA GLY A 398 30.55 2.33 -0.38
C GLY A 398 30.50 3.84 -0.13
N ARG A 399 29.85 4.62 -1.01
CA ARG A 399 29.60 6.05 -0.79
C ARG A 399 28.25 6.26 -0.11
N GLN A 400 28.25 6.99 1.00
CA GLN A 400 27.04 7.36 1.72
C GLN A 400 26.48 8.70 1.22
N TYR A 401 25.16 8.75 1.09
CA TYR A 401 24.35 9.91 0.78
C TYR A 401 23.39 10.11 1.98
N PRO A 402 23.63 11.14 2.80
CA PRO A 402 23.02 11.29 4.13
C PRO A 402 21.58 11.79 4.09
#